data_AF-A0A7W5EP30-F1
#
_entry.id   AF-A0A7W5EP30-F1
#
_cell.length_a   1.000
_cell.length_b   1.000
_cell.length_c   1.000
_cell.angle_alpha   90.00
_cell.angle_beta   90.00
_cell.angle_gamma   90.00
#
_symmetry.space_group_name_H-M   'P 1'
#
loop_
_entity.id
_entity.type
_entity.pdbx_description
1 polymer ?
#
loop_
_entity_poly.entity_id
_entity_poly.type
_entity_poly.pdbx_seq_one_letter_code
_entity_poly.pdbx_strand_id
1 'polypeptide(L)'
;MRTFETMQLTAAQQDIYLEGKLFGGVLNNIGGFQKYRCRLDITRFKRAREHVLLGNDAYRLRFHEEASECHAVLSDQPPSALRVLECPTEAAAQAWIQAQFECAFADLSCEVFQDALISLPGDEYWYFAKAHHLMMDGWGFALQMQRILHAYEAQAHPAEEGYRRSYPSFAEYMERQASYRDSPQYAQNRIHWLARHERPAEPLFEPRSKADDGTCSERVSVAFNTASVGALHHLAGAADANLAAVFVSALTVYFCRSYQRSDIVIGSPVHNRRNAVDKDIIGSFVNVNAHRFDAPNDESFIQLLGQVASVQRQDYRHSRYNQQGNADSARRDRMRQRGGAEHLWLHPGAFDTSVRE
;
A
#
# COMPACT_ATOMS: atom_id res chain seq x y z
N MET A 1 -26.91 -23.56 -1.83
CA MET A 1 -25.65 -22.89 -2.24
C MET A 1 -25.91 -21.40 -2.13
N ARG A 2 -25.29 -20.70 -1.19
CA ARG A 2 -25.29 -19.23 -1.22
C ARG A 2 -24.45 -18.83 -2.43
N THR A 3 -25.04 -18.08 -3.33
CA THR A 3 -24.31 -17.46 -4.44
C THR A 3 -23.26 -16.57 -3.81
N PHE A 4 -21.99 -16.86 -4.07
CA PHE A 4 -20.91 -15.95 -3.78
C PHE A 4 -21.23 -14.63 -4.49
N GLU A 5 -21.46 -13.56 -3.74
CA GLU A 5 -21.71 -12.26 -4.35
C GLU A 5 -20.41 -11.81 -5.02
N THR A 6 -20.39 -11.92 -6.35
CA THR A 6 -19.23 -11.59 -7.16
C THR A 6 -19.06 -10.08 -7.21
N MET A 7 -17.90 -9.60 -6.75
CA MET A 7 -17.55 -8.19 -6.73
C MET A 7 -16.51 -7.86 -7.79
N GLN A 8 -16.70 -6.72 -8.44
CA GLN A 8 -15.71 -6.15 -9.35
C GLN A 8 -14.52 -5.61 -8.56
N LEU A 9 -13.30 -5.83 -9.07
CA LEU A 9 -12.11 -5.21 -8.50
C LEU A 9 -12.19 -3.68 -8.55
N THR A 10 -11.72 -3.03 -7.49
CA THR A 10 -11.49 -1.59 -7.53
C THR A 10 -10.43 -1.26 -8.58
N ALA A 11 -10.37 0.00 -9.04
CA ALA A 11 -9.38 0.38 -10.05
C ALA A 11 -7.93 0.11 -9.58
N ALA A 12 -7.63 0.36 -8.30
CA ALA A 12 -6.31 0.05 -7.73
C ALA A 12 -6.01 -1.45 -7.73
N GLN A 13 -6.99 -2.29 -7.36
CA GLN A 13 -6.85 -3.74 -7.43
C GLN A 13 -6.67 -4.24 -8.87
N GLN A 14 -7.33 -3.62 -9.85
CA GLN A 14 -7.14 -3.96 -11.26
C GLN A 14 -5.68 -3.71 -11.71
N ASP A 15 -5.06 -2.61 -11.30
CA ASP A 15 -3.67 -2.32 -11.63
C ASP A 15 -2.71 -3.34 -10.99
N ILE A 16 -2.91 -3.65 -9.71
CA ILE A 16 -2.12 -4.68 -8.99
C ILE A 16 -2.27 -6.05 -9.68
N TYR A 17 -3.48 -6.41 -10.10
CA TYR A 17 -3.75 -7.65 -10.81
C TYR A 17 -3.02 -7.70 -12.15
N LEU A 18 -3.11 -6.63 -12.95
CA LEU A 18 -2.43 -6.54 -14.25
C LEU A 18 -0.91 -6.53 -14.10
N GLU A 19 -0.38 -5.84 -13.10
CA GLU A 19 1.05 -5.86 -12.76
C GLU A 19 1.50 -7.30 -12.42
N GLY A 20 0.72 -8.00 -11.60
CA GLY A 20 0.94 -9.42 -11.29
C GLY A 20 0.93 -10.31 -12.53
N LYS A 21 0.05 -10.05 -13.50
CA LYS A 21 0.02 -10.78 -14.79
C LYS A 21 1.23 -10.47 -15.67
N LEU A 22 1.72 -9.24 -15.63
CA LEU A 22 2.81 -8.79 -16.48
C LEU A 22 4.19 -9.23 -15.98
N PHE A 23 4.41 -9.18 -14.67
CA PHE A 23 5.72 -9.44 -14.06
C PHE A 23 5.77 -10.72 -13.24
N GLY A 24 4.62 -11.24 -12.79
CA GLY A 24 4.52 -12.50 -12.07
C GLY A 24 5.21 -12.51 -10.71
N GLY A 25 5.33 -13.72 -10.16
CA GLY A 25 6.16 -14.00 -8.99
C GLY A 25 5.68 -13.34 -7.69
N VAL A 26 6.65 -12.81 -6.95
CA VAL A 26 6.48 -12.33 -5.56
C VAL A 26 6.23 -10.84 -5.47
N LEU A 27 6.12 -10.14 -6.60
CA LEU A 27 6.03 -8.67 -6.66
C LEU A 27 4.89 -8.12 -5.80
N ASN A 28 3.75 -8.81 -5.79
CA ASN A 28 2.56 -8.42 -5.05
C ASN A 28 2.50 -9.01 -3.62
N ASN A 29 3.56 -9.67 -3.15
CA ASN A 29 3.67 -10.05 -1.75
C ASN A 29 4.07 -8.81 -0.94
N ILE A 30 3.17 -8.34 -0.08
CA ILE A 30 3.44 -7.23 0.82
C ILE A 30 3.33 -7.67 2.28
N GLY A 31 4.00 -6.95 3.18
CA GLY A 31 3.93 -7.21 4.61
C GLY A 31 5.23 -6.90 5.32
N GLY A 32 5.39 -7.52 6.49
CA GLY A 32 6.61 -7.39 7.28
C GLY A 32 6.48 -8.15 8.59
N PHE A 33 7.19 -7.69 9.60
CA PHE A 33 7.10 -8.25 10.94
C PHE A 33 7.28 -7.15 11.99
N GLN A 34 6.73 -7.40 13.18
CA GLN A 34 6.93 -6.56 14.37
C GLN A 34 7.66 -7.39 15.43
N LYS A 35 8.59 -6.75 16.15
CA LYS A 35 9.35 -7.39 17.23
C LYS A 35 8.78 -6.95 18.58
N TYR A 36 8.61 -7.89 19.48
CA TYR A 36 8.17 -7.68 20.85
C TYR A 36 9.18 -8.32 21.80
N ARG A 37 9.69 -7.54 22.75
CA ARG A 37 10.57 -8.03 23.82
C ARG A 37 9.83 -7.94 25.14
N CYS A 38 8.97 -8.92 25.37
CA CYS A 38 8.09 -8.97 26.53
C CYS A 38 7.54 -10.38 26.74
N ARG A 39 7.08 -10.66 27.97
CA ARG A 39 6.27 -11.84 28.24
C ARG A 39 4.94 -11.74 27.49
N LEU A 40 4.70 -12.68 26.58
CA LEU A 40 3.50 -12.72 25.75
C LEU A 40 2.62 -13.93 26.12
N ASP A 41 1.35 -13.70 26.41
CA ASP A 41 0.34 -14.76 26.54
C ASP A 41 -0.08 -15.20 25.13
N ILE A 42 0.60 -16.24 24.61
CA ILE A 42 0.38 -16.76 23.25
C ILE A 42 -1.09 -17.16 23.01
N THR A 43 -1.76 -17.71 24.01
CA THR A 43 -3.16 -18.14 23.90
C THR A 43 -4.08 -16.93 23.74
N ARG A 44 -3.85 -15.88 24.53
CA ARG A 44 -4.60 -14.61 24.40
C ARG A 44 -4.30 -13.91 23.08
N PHE A 45 -3.06 -13.93 22.63
CA PHE A 45 -2.67 -13.37 21.33
C PHE A 45 -3.37 -14.09 20.18
N LYS A 46 -3.42 -15.43 20.19
CA LYS A 46 -4.16 -16.23 19.22
C LYS A 46 -5.64 -15.84 19.15
N ARG A 47 -6.31 -15.71 20.32
CA ARG A 47 -7.72 -15.31 20.40
C ARG A 47 -7.96 -13.88 19.93
N ALA A 48 -7.08 -12.95 20.29
CA ALA A 48 -7.14 -11.56 19.84
C ALA A 48 -7.03 -11.46 18.32
N ARG A 49 -6.02 -12.14 17.73
CA ARG A 49 -5.82 -12.25 16.28
C ARG A 49 -7.05 -12.85 15.60
N GLU A 50 -7.52 -14.00 16.07
CA GLU A 50 -8.67 -14.71 15.50
C GLU A 50 -9.91 -13.81 15.46
N HIS A 51 -10.19 -13.10 16.56
CA HIS A 51 -11.31 -12.17 16.61
C HIS A 51 -11.21 -11.06 15.56
N VAL A 52 -10.03 -10.42 15.44
CA VAL A 52 -9.82 -9.35 14.45
C VAL A 52 -10.00 -9.88 13.03
N LEU A 53 -9.45 -11.06 12.73
CA LEU A 53 -9.55 -11.62 11.39
C LEU A 53 -10.97 -12.07 11.04
N LEU A 54 -11.70 -12.66 11.98
CA LEU A 54 -13.12 -13.03 11.78
C LEU A 54 -14.04 -11.81 11.64
N GLY A 55 -13.71 -10.69 12.31
CA GLY A 55 -14.49 -9.46 12.26
C GLY A 55 -14.29 -8.61 10.99
N ASN A 56 -13.32 -8.96 10.14
CA ASN A 56 -12.99 -8.22 8.91
C ASN A 56 -13.14 -9.12 7.69
N ASP A 57 -14.06 -8.77 6.80
CA ASP A 57 -14.37 -9.54 5.60
C ASP A 57 -13.21 -9.62 4.58
N ALA A 58 -12.29 -8.66 4.60
CA ALA A 58 -11.12 -8.64 3.72
C ALA A 58 -10.27 -9.93 3.78
N TYR A 59 -10.18 -10.60 4.94
CA TYR A 59 -9.44 -11.87 5.08
C TYR A 59 -10.14 -13.06 4.41
N ARG A 60 -11.43 -12.91 4.08
CA ARG A 60 -12.23 -13.91 3.37
C ARG A 60 -12.27 -13.66 1.86
N LEU A 61 -11.66 -12.60 1.35
CA LEU A 61 -11.57 -12.36 -0.09
C LEU A 61 -10.78 -13.46 -0.78
N ARG A 62 -11.32 -13.92 -1.89
CA ARG A 62 -10.71 -14.80 -2.88
C ARG A 62 -10.84 -14.15 -4.24
N PHE A 63 -9.86 -14.35 -5.12
CA PHE A 63 -9.80 -13.72 -6.43
C PHE A 63 -9.84 -14.81 -7.49
N HIS A 64 -10.91 -14.80 -8.28
CA HIS A 64 -11.15 -15.77 -9.33
C HIS A 64 -10.98 -15.11 -10.69
N GLU A 65 -10.40 -15.85 -11.63
CA GLU A 65 -10.21 -15.40 -13.00
C GLU A 65 -11.14 -16.18 -13.92
N GLU A 66 -12.00 -15.46 -14.63
CA GLU A 66 -12.92 -16.00 -15.63
C GLU A 66 -12.79 -15.18 -16.93
N ALA A 67 -12.57 -15.84 -18.05
CA ALA A 67 -12.57 -15.23 -19.39
C ALA A 67 -11.70 -13.95 -19.53
N SER A 68 -10.56 -13.88 -18.82
CA SER A 68 -9.62 -12.75 -18.76
C SER A 68 -9.99 -11.59 -17.82
N GLU A 69 -11.04 -11.73 -17.03
CA GLU A 69 -11.42 -10.80 -15.97
C GLU A 69 -11.19 -11.43 -14.59
N CYS A 70 -10.70 -10.65 -13.64
CA CYS A 70 -10.58 -11.07 -12.25
C CYS A 70 -11.69 -10.44 -11.42
N HIS A 71 -12.34 -11.26 -10.62
CA HIS A 71 -13.40 -10.84 -9.71
C HIS A 71 -13.11 -11.34 -8.29
N ALA A 72 -13.60 -10.60 -7.30
CA ALA A 72 -13.47 -10.96 -5.90
C ALA A 72 -14.73 -11.66 -5.39
N VAL A 73 -14.54 -12.61 -4.48
CA VAL A 73 -15.59 -13.38 -3.81
C VAL A 73 -15.28 -13.43 -2.32
N LEU A 74 -16.31 -13.34 -1.48
CA LEU A 74 -16.19 -13.68 -0.06
C LEU A 74 -16.34 -15.18 0.16
N SER A 75 -15.30 -15.81 0.69
CA SER A 75 -15.37 -17.20 1.14
C SER A 75 -16.18 -17.33 2.44
N ASP A 76 -16.88 -18.46 2.58
CA ASP A 76 -17.45 -18.90 3.85
C ASP A 76 -16.40 -19.56 4.76
N GLN A 77 -15.20 -19.85 4.24
CA GLN A 77 -14.11 -20.42 5.03
C GLN A 77 -13.51 -19.35 5.96
N PRO A 78 -13.35 -19.66 7.26
CA PRO A 78 -12.68 -18.75 8.18
C PRO A 78 -11.18 -18.62 7.82
N PRO A 79 -10.52 -17.51 8.22
CA PRO A 79 -9.07 -17.37 8.07
C PRO A 79 -8.31 -18.47 8.79
N SER A 80 -7.16 -18.88 8.25
CA SER A 80 -6.33 -19.94 8.84
C SER A 80 -5.92 -19.63 10.28
N ALA A 81 -5.73 -20.67 11.11
CA ALA A 81 -5.27 -20.50 12.49
C ALA A 81 -3.84 -19.96 12.56
N LEU A 82 -3.55 -19.14 13.57
CA LEU A 82 -2.21 -18.58 13.77
C LEU A 82 -1.19 -19.67 14.08
N ARG A 83 -0.18 -19.79 13.21
CA ARG A 83 0.98 -20.64 13.45
C ARG A 83 1.90 -20.03 14.49
N VAL A 84 2.41 -20.85 15.40
CA VAL A 84 3.49 -20.49 16.32
C VAL A 84 4.73 -21.27 15.93
N LEU A 85 5.84 -20.57 15.74
CA LEU A 85 7.10 -21.14 15.31
C LEU A 85 8.15 -20.85 16.36
N GLU A 86 8.97 -21.83 16.71
CA GLU A 86 10.14 -21.61 17.55
C GLU A 86 11.36 -21.44 16.66
N CYS A 87 12.09 -20.35 16.85
CA CYS A 87 13.32 -20.07 16.13
C CYS A 87 14.47 -19.85 17.13
N PRO A 88 15.63 -20.51 16.93
CA PRO A 88 16.71 -20.44 17.90
C PRO A 88 17.44 -19.09 17.89
N THR A 89 17.39 -18.33 16.79
CA THR A 89 18.12 -17.07 16.61
C THR A 89 17.34 -16.08 15.75
N GLU A 90 17.65 -14.78 15.88
CA GLU A 90 17.10 -13.73 15.01
C GLU A 90 17.41 -14.01 13.53
N ALA A 91 18.60 -14.52 13.22
CA ALA A 91 18.99 -14.86 11.85
C ALA A 91 18.12 -15.97 11.25
N ALA A 92 17.78 -17.00 12.04
CA ALA A 92 16.87 -18.07 11.61
C ALA A 92 15.45 -17.53 11.36
N ALA A 93 14.96 -16.65 12.23
CA ALA A 93 13.67 -15.99 12.05
C ALA A 93 13.65 -15.12 10.77
N GLN A 94 14.71 -14.33 10.52
CA GLN A 94 14.86 -13.53 9.30
C GLN A 94 14.90 -14.38 8.04
N ALA A 95 15.69 -15.46 8.04
CA ALA A 95 15.77 -16.37 6.89
C ALA A 95 14.41 -17.02 6.60
N TRP A 96 13.67 -17.42 7.65
CA TRP A 96 12.33 -17.98 7.48
C TRP A 96 11.35 -16.95 6.89
N ILE A 97 11.36 -15.72 7.40
CA ILE A 97 10.52 -14.61 6.89
C ILE A 97 10.85 -14.30 5.43
N GLN A 98 12.14 -14.21 5.10
CA GLN A 98 12.61 -13.95 3.74
C GLN A 98 12.09 -15.04 2.78
N ALA A 99 12.23 -16.31 3.16
CA ALA A 99 11.70 -17.42 2.38
C ALA A 99 10.17 -17.36 2.22
N GLN A 100 9.43 -16.79 3.18
CA GLN A 100 8.00 -16.58 3.00
C GLN A 100 7.72 -15.50 1.96
N PHE A 101 8.47 -14.40 1.92
CA PHE A 101 8.30 -13.36 0.90
C PHE A 101 8.70 -13.83 -0.50
N GLU A 102 9.68 -14.73 -0.59
CA GLU A 102 10.11 -15.38 -1.84
C GLU A 102 9.11 -16.42 -2.38
N CYS A 103 8.09 -16.77 -1.59
CA CYS A 103 7.03 -17.68 -1.99
C CYS A 103 5.77 -16.91 -2.39
N ALA A 104 5.47 -16.89 -3.69
CA ALA A 104 4.26 -16.27 -4.24
C ALA A 104 2.98 -17.01 -3.78
N PHE A 105 1.86 -16.29 -3.71
CA PHE A 105 0.55 -16.92 -3.60
C PHE A 105 0.20 -17.58 -4.94
N ALA A 106 0.39 -18.90 -5.04
CA ALA A 106 0.24 -19.64 -6.29
C ALA A 106 -1.19 -19.66 -6.85
N ASP A 107 -2.19 -19.64 -5.96
CA ASP A 107 -3.60 -19.64 -6.31
C ASP A 107 -4.33 -18.54 -5.53
N LEU A 108 -4.78 -17.50 -6.23
CA LEU A 108 -5.48 -16.37 -5.62
C LEU A 108 -6.94 -16.69 -5.29
N SER A 109 -7.48 -17.83 -5.76
CA SER A 109 -8.78 -18.35 -5.34
C SER A 109 -8.74 -19.01 -3.95
N CYS A 110 -7.54 -19.15 -3.38
CA CYS A 110 -7.26 -19.62 -2.03
C CYS A 110 -6.93 -18.45 -1.07
N GLU A 111 -6.59 -18.73 0.19
CA GLU A 111 -6.25 -17.68 1.16
C GLU A 111 -4.99 -16.91 0.75
N VAL A 112 -5.13 -15.59 0.60
CA VAL A 112 -4.06 -14.69 0.17
C VAL A 112 -3.48 -13.85 1.33
N PHE A 113 -3.54 -14.42 2.53
CA PHE A 113 -2.99 -13.87 3.77
C PHE A 113 -2.27 -14.99 4.54
N GLN A 114 -1.10 -14.68 5.09
CA GLN A 114 -0.28 -15.60 5.88
C GLN A 114 0.32 -14.84 7.06
N ASP A 115 0.19 -15.41 8.26
CA ASP A 115 0.82 -14.87 9.46
C ASP A 115 1.41 -15.97 10.33
N ALA A 116 2.36 -15.58 11.17
CA ALA A 116 2.96 -16.44 12.17
C ALA A 116 3.46 -15.63 13.36
N LEU A 117 3.38 -16.22 14.55
CA LEU A 117 4.07 -15.75 15.73
C LEU A 117 5.35 -16.58 15.90
N ILE A 118 6.50 -15.93 15.75
CA ILE A 118 7.82 -16.54 15.89
C ILE A 118 8.30 -16.28 17.31
N SER A 119 8.50 -17.33 18.11
CA SER A 119 9.08 -17.28 19.44
C SER A 119 10.59 -17.46 19.35
N LEU A 120 11.34 -16.60 20.03
CA LEU A 120 12.79 -16.67 20.18
C LEU A 120 13.17 -16.75 21.68
N PRO A 121 14.40 -17.17 22.02
CA PRO A 121 14.87 -17.13 23.40
C PRO A 121 14.82 -15.72 24.01
N GLY A 122 14.60 -15.63 25.33
CA GLY A 122 14.65 -14.37 26.06
C GLY A 122 13.36 -13.53 26.01
N ASP A 123 12.19 -14.18 25.97
CA ASP A 123 10.88 -13.52 25.86
C ASP A 123 10.80 -12.57 24.65
N GLU A 124 11.41 -12.97 23.53
CA GLU A 124 11.35 -12.23 22.27
C GLU A 124 10.40 -12.93 21.29
N TYR A 125 9.45 -12.16 20.75
CA TYR A 125 8.41 -12.64 19.85
C TYR A 125 8.33 -11.76 18.62
N TRP A 126 8.32 -12.35 17.43
CA TRP A 126 8.09 -11.61 16.19
C TRP A 126 6.76 -12.02 15.59
N TYR A 127 5.87 -11.05 15.36
CA TYR A 127 4.66 -11.30 14.58
C TYR A 127 4.94 -10.97 13.12
N PHE A 128 4.95 -11.99 12.28
CA PHE A 128 5.07 -11.89 10.84
C PHE A 128 3.69 -11.87 10.19
N ALA A 129 3.50 -11.02 9.19
CA ALA A 129 2.33 -11.03 8.33
C ALA A 129 2.71 -10.70 6.88
N LYS A 130 2.17 -11.48 5.94
CA LYS A 130 2.29 -11.33 4.49
C LYS A 130 0.91 -11.44 3.87
N ALA A 131 0.61 -10.61 2.89
CA ALA A 131 -0.63 -10.64 2.14
C ALA A 131 -0.36 -10.41 0.65
N HIS A 132 -1.26 -10.89 -0.21
CA HIS A 132 -1.28 -10.40 -1.59
C HIS A 132 -1.84 -8.97 -1.62
N HIS A 133 -1.19 -8.09 -2.38
CA HIS A 133 -1.51 -6.65 -2.39
C HIS A 133 -2.95 -6.34 -2.85
N LEU A 134 -3.61 -7.27 -3.54
CA LEU A 134 -5.04 -7.17 -3.88
C LEU A 134 -5.95 -7.08 -2.65
N MET A 135 -5.57 -7.73 -1.54
CA MET A 135 -6.42 -7.80 -0.34
C MET A 135 -6.05 -6.74 0.70
N MET A 136 -4.80 -6.28 0.73
CA MET A 136 -4.23 -5.51 1.83
C MET A 136 -3.37 -4.36 1.32
N ASP A 137 -3.23 -3.32 2.12
CA ASP A 137 -2.21 -2.27 1.97
C ASP A 137 -1.52 -1.99 3.31
N GLY A 138 -0.51 -1.11 3.31
CA GLY A 138 0.24 -0.76 4.52
C GLY A 138 -0.62 -0.19 5.66
N TRP A 139 -1.69 0.55 5.33
CA TRP A 139 -2.62 1.07 6.35
C TRP A 139 -3.43 -0.06 6.97
N GLY A 140 -3.87 -1.02 6.16
CA GLY A 140 -4.57 -2.22 6.61
C GLY A 140 -3.72 -3.05 7.59
N PHE A 141 -2.41 -3.21 7.35
CA PHE A 141 -1.51 -3.86 8.32
C PHE A 141 -1.39 -3.09 9.64
N ALA A 142 -1.26 -1.77 9.60
CA ALA A 142 -1.22 -0.95 10.82
C ALA A 142 -2.51 -1.09 11.64
N LEU A 143 -3.66 -1.05 10.97
CA LEU A 143 -4.98 -1.21 11.58
C LEU A 143 -5.18 -2.63 12.13
N GLN A 144 -4.73 -3.66 11.40
CA GLN A 144 -4.71 -5.04 11.89
C GLN A 144 -3.97 -5.12 13.22
N MET A 145 -2.72 -4.64 13.28
CA MET A 145 -1.92 -4.79 14.48
C MET A 145 -2.49 -3.98 15.65
N GLN A 146 -2.91 -2.73 15.41
CA GLN A 146 -3.57 -1.91 16.42
C GLN A 146 -4.77 -2.64 17.05
N ARG A 147 -5.61 -3.27 16.23
CA ARG A 147 -6.79 -4.00 16.70
C ARG A 147 -6.42 -5.28 17.45
N ILE A 148 -5.38 -6.00 17.01
CA ILE A 148 -4.92 -7.22 17.69
C ILE A 148 -4.42 -6.86 19.09
N LEU A 149 -3.58 -5.82 19.22
CA LEU A 149 -3.06 -5.37 20.50
C LEU A 149 -4.18 -4.88 21.43
N HIS A 150 -5.12 -4.09 20.91
CA HIS A 150 -6.29 -3.65 21.69
C HIS A 150 -7.15 -4.85 22.14
N ALA A 151 -7.41 -5.83 21.26
CA ALA A 151 -8.17 -7.03 21.62
C ALA A 151 -7.41 -7.94 22.60
N TYR A 152 -6.08 -7.93 22.57
CA TYR A 152 -5.23 -8.64 23.52
C TYR A 152 -5.30 -8.01 24.92
N GLU A 153 -5.23 -6.68 25.00
CA GLU A 153 -5.35 -5.93 26.26
C GLU A 153 -6.77 -6.02 26.85
N ALA A 154 -7.81 -5.88 26.03
CA ALA A 154 -9.20 -5.99 26.49
C ALA A 154 -9.52 -7.37 27.09
N GLN A 155 -8.91 -8.44 26.57
CA GLN A 155 -9.04 -9.78 27.15
C GLN A 155 -8.33 -9.93 28.51
N ALA A 156 -7.34 -9.09 28.80
CA ALA A 156 -6.69 -9.01 30.11
C ALA A 156 -7.61 -8.34 31.15
N HIS A 157 -8.48 -7.44 30.70
CA HIS A 157 -9.33 -6.58 31.53
C HIS A 157 -10.79 -6.63 31.05
N PRO A 158 -11.53 -7.72 31.32
CA PRO A 158 -12.88 -7.96 30.77
C PRO A 158 -13.97 -6.97 31.21
N ALA A 159 -13.63 -5.98 32.05
CA ALA A 159 -14.55 -4.97 32.55
C ALA A 159 -14.86 -3.87 31.51
N GLU A 160 -14.14 -3.81 30.39
CA GLU A 160 -14.41 -2.85 29.32
C GLU A 160 -15.19 -3.47 28.16
N GLU A 161 -16.41 -2.98 27.95
CA GLU A 161 -17.24 -3.23 26.77
C GLU A 161 -16.61 -2.61 25.50
N GLY A 162 -15.51 -3.19 25.02
CA GLY A 162 -14.76 -2.69 23.85
C GLY A 162 -14.75 -3.63 22.64
N TYR A 163 -15.37 -4.81 22.76
CA TYR A 163 -15.28 -5.85 21.74
C TYR A 163 -16.22 -5.55 20.56
N ARG A 164 -15.70 -4.83 19.55
CA ARG A 164 -16.42 -4.62 18.29
C ARG A 164 -16.65 -5.95 17.60
N ARG A 165 -17.92 -6.37 17.52
CA ARG A 165 -18.31 -7.64 16.88
C ARG A 165 -18.10 -7.65 15.37
N SER A 166 -18.14 -6.47 14.73
CA SER A 166 -17.86 -6.30 13.32
C SER A 166 -17.16 -4.97 13.07
N TYR A 167 -16.41 -4.93 11.98
CA TYR A 167 -15.78 -3.73 11.46
C TYR A 167 -16.44 -3.35 10.13
N PRO A 168 -16.30 -2.09 9.67
CA PRO A 168 -16.78 -1.68 8.37
C PRO A 168 -16.25 -2.59 7.25
N SER A 169 -17.13 -2.96 6.31
CA SER A 169 -16.86 -3.98 5.29
C SER A 169 -16.02 -3.42 4.13
N PHE A 170 -15.01 -4.19 3.73
CA PHE A 170 -14.29 -3.89 2.49
C PHE A 170 -15.08 -4.29 1.25
N ALA A 171 -15.90 -5.35 1.32
CA ALA A 171 -16.82 -5.71 0.24
C ALA A 171 -17.78 -4.57 -0.12
N GLU A 172 -18.44 -3.97 0.88
CA GLU A 172 -19.30 -2.79 0.70
C GLU A 172 -18.51 -1.59 0.12
N TYR A 173 -17.23 -1.44 0.48
CA TYR A 173 -16.36 -0.44 -0.15
C TYR A 173 -16.13 -0.73 -1.64
N MET A 174 -15.87 -1.99 -2.01
CA MET A 174 -15.67 -2.39 -3.42
C MET A 174 -16.89 -2.07 -4.27
N GLU A 175 -18.10 -2.38 -3.78
CA GLU A 175 -19.36 -2.02 -4.43
C GLU A 175 -19.51 -0.51 -4.60
N ARG A 176 -19.21 0.26 -3.55
CA ARG A 176 -19.27 1.73 -3.61
C ARG A 176 -18.25 2.33 -4.58
N GLN A 177 -17.12 1.66 -4.81
CA GLN A 177 -16.15 2.07 -5.84
C GLN A 177 -16.64 1.74 -7.26
N ALA A 178 -17.40 0.66 -7.45
CA ALA A 178 -18.02 0.37 -8.73
C ALA A 178 -18.98 1.51 -9.12
N SER A 179 -19.86 1.93 -8.22
CA SER A 179 -20.79 3.06 -8.47
C SER A 179 -20.09 4.41 -8.66
N TYR A 180 -18.89 4.60 -8.10
CA TYR A 180 -18.15 5.84 -8.25
C TYR A 180 -17.68 6.09 -9.68
N ARG A 181 -17.38 5.04 -10.47
CA ARG A 181 -16.88 5.17 -11.85
C ARG A 181 -17.82 5.97 -12.76
N ASP A 182 -19.13 5.84 -12.54
CA ASP A 182 -20.16 6.52 -13.34
C ASP A 182 -20.62 7.85 -12.73
N SER A 183 -19.95 8.32 -11.67
CA SER A 183 -20.35 9.54 -10.95
C SER A 183 -19.82 10.83 -11.61
N PRO A 184 -20.53 11.98 -11.46
CA PRO A 184 -20.01 13.28 -11.87
C PRO A 184 -18.66 13.64 -11.23
N GLN A 185 -18.43 13.18 -9.99
CA GLN A 185 -17.16 13.40 -9.29
C GLN A 185 -15.99 12.68 -9.98
N TYR A 186 -16.23 11.48 -10.54
CA TYR A 186 -15.22 10.78 -11.32
C TYR A 186 -14.84 11.57 -12.58
N ALA A 187 -15.82 12.09 -13.30
CA ALA A 187 -15.59 12.94 -14.48
C ALA A 187 -14.80 14.21 -14.13
N GLN A 188 -15.12 14.87 -13.00
CA GLN A 188 -14.37 16.03 -12.53
C GLN A 188 -12.91 15.69 -12.18
N ASN A 189 -12.68 14.59 -11.46
CA ASN A 189 -11.33 14.16 -11.10
C ASN A 189 -10.53 13.75 -12.35
N ARG A 190 -11.18 13.14 -13.34
CA ARG A 190 -10.57 12.84 -14.65
C ARG A 190 -10.11 14.11 -15.36
N ILE A 191 -10.94 15.16 -15.39
CA ILE A 191 -10.57 16.45 -16.01
C ILE A 191 -9.33 17.05 -15.35
N HIS A 192 -9.28 17.05 -14.00
CA HIS A 192 -8.11 17.54 -13.25
C HIS A 192 -6.82 16.84 -13.68
N TRP A 193 -6.82 15.50 -13.69
CA TRP A 193 -5.61 14.72 -14.01
C TRP A 193 -5.22 14.80 -15.48
N LEU A 194 -6.19 14.87 -16.40
CA LEU A 194 -5.89 15.08 -17.82
C LEU A 194 -5.27 16.46 -18.08
N ALA A 195 -5.78 17.51 -17.42
CA ALA A 195 -5.18 18.84 -17.51
C ALA A 195 -3.76 18.87 -16.92
N ARG A 196 -3.53 18.14 -15.82
CA ARG A 196 -2.21 18.05 -15.17
C ARG A 196 -1.13 17.47 -16.09
N HIS A 197 -1.53 16.57 -16.99
CA HIS A 197 -0.67 15.80 -17.88
C HIS A 197 -1.00 16.05 -19.36
N GLU A 198 -1.48 17.25 -19.70
CA GLU A 198 -1.80 17.64 -21.08
C GLU A 198 -0.61 17.44 -22.03
N ARG A 199 0.58 17.84 -21.58
CA ARG A 199 1.85 17.59 -22.26
C ARG A 199 2.52 16.33 -21.69
N PRO A 200 3.07 15.44 -22.52
CA PRO A 200 3.81 14.29 -22.03
C PRO A 200 5.01 14.78 -21.21
N ALA A 201 5.27 14.14 -20.09
CA ALA A 201 6.49 14.35 -19.33
C ALA A 201 7.59 13.43 -19.88
N GLU A 202 8.81 13.97 -19.99
CA GLU A 202 9.96 13.17 -20.38
C GLU A 202 10.33 12.21 -19.25
N PRO A 203 10.57 10.93 -19.53
CA PRO A 203 10.93 9.97 -18.49
C PRO A 203 12.29 10.34 -17.90
N LEU A 204 12.39 10.31 -16.56
CA LEU A 204 13.66 10.56 -15.85
C LEU A 204 14.68 9.43 -16.04
N PHE A 205 14.18 8.24 -16.30
CA PHE A 205 14.97 7.04 -16.51
C PHE A 205 14.44 6.32 -17.74
N GLU A 206 15.35 5.70 -18.50
CA GLU A 206 14.94 4.75 -19.52
C GLU A 206 14.10 3.64 -18.88
N PRO A 207 12.87 3.39 -19.37
CA PRO A 207 12.08 2.26 -18.92
C PRO A 207 12.88 0.99 -19.19
N ARG A 208 13.20 0.22 -18.14
CA ARG A 208 13.77 -1.12 -18.35
C ARG A 208 12.65 -2.00 -18.89
N SER A 209 12.76 -2.46 -20.14
CA SER A 209 11.85 -3.47 -20.66
C SER A 209 12.18 -4.84 -20.04
N LYS A 210 11.13 -5.64 -19.84
CA LYS A 210 11.00 -6.79 -18.94
C LYS A 210 12.12 -7.87 -18.91
N ALA A 211 12.20 -8.45 -17.71
CA ALA A 211 12.28 -9.89 -17.38
C ALA A 211 13.51 -10.68 -17.89
N ASP A 212 14.67 -10.46 -17.25
CA ASP A 212 15.69 -11.51 -16.95
C ASP A 212 17.01 -10.92 -16.41
N ASP A 213 17.13 -9.60 -16.26
CA ASP A 213 18.43 -8.98 -15.92
C ASP A 213 18.87 -9.17 -14.45
N GLY A 214 18.13 -9.95 -13.66
CA GLY A 214 18.47 -10.21 -12.25
C GLY A 214 18.51 -8.94 -11.40
N THR A 215 17.94 -7.82 -11.85
CA THR A 215 17.92 -6.59 -11.06
C THR A 215 16.81 -6.66 -10.02
N CYS A 216 17.15 -7.23 -8.88
CA CYS A 216 16.35 -7.13 -7.68
C CYS A 216 16.47 -5.72 -7.09
N SER A 217 15.36 -5.11 -6.71
CA SER A 217 15.38 -3.91 -5.86
C SER A 217 16.05 -4.28 -4.53
N GLU A 218 17.17 -3.62 -4.22
CA GLU A 218 17.80 -3.72 -2.91
C GLU A 218 17.20 -2.68 -1.95
N ARG A 219 16.91 -3.10 -0.73
CA ARG A 219 16.49 -2.18 0.32
C ARG A 219 17.70 -1.64 1.07
N VAL A 220 17.92 -0.34 0.95
CA VAL A 220 18.85 0.41 1.80
C VAL A 220 18.04 1.18 2.85
N SER A 221 18.43 1.05 4.13
CA SER A 221 17.77 1.73 5.24
C SER A 221 18.75 2.67 5.95
N VAL A 222 18.32 3.91 6.18
CA VAL A 222 19.09 4.93 6.89
C VAL A 222 18.23 5.46 8.03
N ALA A 223 18.73 5.37 9.25
CA ALA A 223 18.06 5.91 10.43
C ALA A 223 18.44 7.38 10.64
N PHE A 224 17.44 8.23 10.86
CA PHE A 224 17.65 9.61 11.30
C PHE A 224 17.62 9.65 12.83
N ASN A 225 18.57 10.37 13.43
CA ASN A 225 18.54 10.62 14.87
C ASN A 225 17.42 11.63 15.22
N THR A 226 17.06 11.70 16.50
CA THR A 226 15.98 12.57 17.02
C THR A 226 16.17 14.04 16.65
N ALA A 227 17.42 14.54 16.67
CA ALA A 227 17.70 15.93 16.32
C ALA A 227 17.43 16.21 14.83
N SER A 228 17.82 15.29 13.93
CA SER A 228 17.52 15.38 12.50
C SER A 228 16.02 15.31 12.24
N VAL A 229 15.30 14.42 12.91
CA VAL A 229 13.83 14.34 12.80
C VAL A 229 13.17 15.65 13.25
N GLY A 230 13.61 16.21 14.39
CA GLY A 230 13.14 17.51 14.87
C GLY A 230 13.39 18.64 13.88
N ALA A 231 14.58 18.69 13.26
CA ALA A 231 14.91 19.68 12.25
C ALA A 231 14.05 19.54 10.98
N LEU A 232 13.76 18.31 10.54
CA LEU A 232 12.87 18.06 9.40
C LEU A 232 11.42 18.50 9.69
N HIS A 233 10.93 18.27 10.91
CA HIS A 233 9.61 18.77 11.32
C HIS A 233 9.56 20.30 11.39
N HIS A 234 10.61 20.94 11.90
CA HIS A 234 10.70 22.40 11.93
C HIS A 234 10.70 22.98 10.50
N LEU A 235 11.47 22.37 9.59
CA LEU A 235 11.50 22.74 8.17
C LEU A 235 10.13 22.59 7.50
N ALA A 236 9.43 21.48 7.74
CA ALA A 236 8.08 21.27 7.25
C ALA A 236 7.11 22.34 7.76
N GLY A 237 7.18 22.67 9.06
CA GLY A 237 6.35 23.69 9.69
C GLY A 237 6.57 25.10 9.12
N ALA A 238 7.82 25.45 8.80
CA ALA A 238 8.17 26.76 8.22
C ALA A 238 7.51 27.05 6.86
N ALA A 239 7.05 26.01 6.15
CA ALA A 239 6.39 26.12 4.84
C ALA A 239 4.93 25.63 4.85
N ASP A 240 4.30 25.45 6.02
CA ASP A 240 2.97 24.84 6.17
C ASP A 240 2.86 23.51 5.40
N ALA A 241 3.90 22.68 5.53
CA ALA A 241 4.09 21.44 4.80
C ALA A 241 4.17 20.24 5.76
N ASN A 242 4.20 19.03 5.20
CA ASN A 242 4.42 17.80 5.95
C ASN A 242 5.77 17.16 5.56
N LEU A 243 6.20 16.14 6.30
CA LEU A 243 7.47 15.46 6.01
C LEU A 243 7.51 14.84 4.61
N ALA A 244 6.40 14.33 4.09
CA ALA A 244 6.35 13.78 2.73
C ALA A 244 6.68 14.86 1.69
N ALA A 245 6.16 16.08 1.85
CA ALA A 245 6.49 17.21 0.99
C ALA A 245 7.97 17.59 1.09
N VAL A 246 8.59 17.51 2.28
CA VAL A 246 10.04 17.74 2.45
C VAL A 246 10.85 16.76 1.62
N PHE A 247 10.56 15.45 1.73
CA PHE A 247 11.29 14.42 0.97
C PHE A 247 11.02 14.51 -0.53
N VAL A 248 9.78 14.77 -0.95
CA VAL A 248 9.46 14.98 -2.38
C VAL A 248 10.19 16.21 -2.91
N SER A 249 10.27 17.30 -2.15
CA SER A 249 11.03 18.49 -2.55
C SER A 249 12.53 18.19 -2.68
N ALA A 250 13.10 17.42 -1.75
CA ALA A 250 14.49 16.99 -1.83
C ALA A 250 14.76 16.11 -3.07
N LEU A 251 13.85 15.18 -3.38
CA LEU A 251 13.91 14.37 -4.60
C LEU A 251 13.78 15.23 -5.86
N THR A 252 12.85 16.19 -5.88
CA THR A 252 12.70 17.14 -6.99
C THR A 252 14.00 17.91 -7.24
N VAL A 253 14.62 18.49 -6.20
CA VAL A 253 15.93 19.16 -6.32
C VAL A 253 17.00 18.21 -6.85
N TYR A 254 17.08 17.00 -6.30
CA TYR A 254 18.05 16.01 -6.73
C TYR A 254 17.91 15.68 -8.22
N PHE A 255 16.69 15.40 -8.69
CA PHE A 255 16.43 15.06 -10.09
C PHE A 255 16.62 16.26 -11.01
N CYS A 256 16.15 17.44 -10.62
CA CYS A 256 16.33 18.65 -11.40
C CYS A 256 17.81 18.94 -11.64
N ARG A 257 18.65 18.84 -10.60
CA ARG A 257 20.09 19.11 -10.70
C ARG A 257 20.86 18.01 -11.40
N SER A 258 20.51 16.75 -11.16
CA SER A 258 21.25 15.60 -11.73
C SER A 258 20.93 15.40 -13.21
N TYR A 259 19.69 15.67 -13.63
CA TYR A 259 19.22 15.42 -14.99
C TYR A 259 19.00 16.71 -15.80
N GLN A 260 19.30 17.87 -15.22
CA GLN A 260 19.13 19.20 -15.84
C GLN A 260 17.70 19.42 -16.36
N ARG A 261 16.70 19.01 -15.56
CA ARG A 261 15.27 19.16 -15.86
C ARG A 261 14.64 20.13 -14.88
N SER A 262 13.61 20.86 -15.32
CA SER A 262 12.79 21.72 -14.45
C SER A 262 11.35 21.26 -14.35
N ASP A 263 10.97 20.19 -15.06
CA ASP A 263 9.63 19.62 -15.09
C ASP A 263 9.72 18.14 -14.71
N ILE A 264 9.21 17.81 -13.53
CA ILE A 264 9.42 16.53 -12.87
C ILE A 264 8.07 15.91 -12.54
N VAL A 265 7.87 14.64 -12.89
CA VAL A 265 6.70 13.86 -12.44
C VAL A 265 7.16 12.80 -11.44
N ILE A 266 6.58 12.82 -10.24
CA ILE A 266 6.84 11.86 -9.17
C ILE A 266 5.52 11.18 -8.78
N GLY A 267 5.51 9.85 -8.86
CA GLY A 267 4.46 9.02 -8.30
C GLY A 267 4.55 9.00 -6.77
N SER A 268 3.48 9.35 -6.08
CA SER A 268 3.36 9.19 -4.63
C SER A 268 2.20 8.27 -4.29
N PRO A 269 2.41 7.23 -3.47
CA PRO A 269 1.30 6.47 -2.93
C PRO A 269 0.42 7.36 -2.05
N VAL A 270 -0.88 7.13 -2.10
CA VAL A 270 -1.88 7.77 -1.27
C VAL A 270 -2.78 6.69 -0.70
N HIS A 271 -3.07 6.75 0.61
CA HIS A 271 -3.93 5.76 1.26
C HIS A 271 -5.37 5.76 0.72
N ASN A 272 -5.82 6.86 0.10
CA ASN A 272 -7.15 6.99 -0.52
C ASN A 272 -8.34 6.77 0.45
N ARG A 273 -8.14 7.01 1.75
CA ARG A 273 -9.15 6.90 2.82
C ARG A 273 -9.63 8.29 3.25
N ARG A 274 -10.80 8.71 2.76
CA ARG A 274 -11.25 10.12 2.85
C ARG A 274 -12.06 10.46 4.10
N ASN A 275 -12.80 9.49 4.63
CA ASN A 275 -13.67 9.67 5.80
C ASN A 275 -13.27 8.71 6.92
N ALA A 276 -13.87 8.87 8.10
CA ALA A 276 -13.57 8.04 9.27
C ALA A 276 -13.87 6.55 9.02
N VAL A 277 -14.93 6.24 8.27
CA VAL A 277 -15.31 4.86 7.95
C VAL A 277 -14.23 4.19 7.09
N ASP A 278 -13.76 4.86 6.02
CA ASP A 278 -12.73 4.33 5.13
C ASP A 278 -11.38 4.14 5.83
N LYS A 279 -11.07 5.01 6.81
CA LYS A 279 -9.88 4.90 7.66
C LYS A 279 -9.94 3.68 8.61
N ASP A 280 -11.14 3.16 8.86
CA ASP A 280 -11.41 2.04 9.74
C ASP A 280 -11.73 0.74 8.95
N ILE A 281 -11.43 0.69 7.64
CA ILE A 281 -11.56 -0.54 6.84
C ILE A 281 -10.16 -1.15 6.62
N ILE A 282 -10.02 -2.45 6.93
CA ILE A 282 -8.88 -3.25 6.47
C ILE A 282 -9.13 -3.66 5.03
N GLY A 283 -8.20 -3.37 4.12
CA GLY A 283 -8.34 -3.69 2.70
C GLY A 283 -7.32 -2.92 1.85
N SER A 284 -7.23 -3.24 0.56
CA SER A 284 -6.36 -2.53 -0.38
C SER A 284 -7.04 -1.27 -0.95
N PHE A 285 -6.61 -0.09 -0.48
CA PHE A 285 -7.12 1.21 -0.92
C PHE A 285 -6.07 2.03 -1.66
N VAL A 286 -4.79 1.65 -1.51
CA VAL A 286 -3.66 2.41 -2.03
C VAL A 286 -3.88 2.77 -3.49
N ASN A 287 -3.65 4.03 -3.81
CA ASN A 287 -3.58 4.51 -5.18
C ASN A 287 -2.28 5.30 -5.32
N VAL A 288 -1.86 5.57 -6.54
CA VAL A 288 -0.69 6.39 -6.79
C VAL A 288 -1.07 7.63 -7.59
N ASN A 289 -0.65 8.77 -7.06
CA ASN A 289 -0.82 10.05 -7.71
C ASN A 289 0.48 10.44 -8.42
N ALA A 290 0.41 10.66 -9.73
CA ALA A 290 1.52 11.20 -10.51
C ALA A 290 1.51 12.73 -10.39
N HIS A 291 2.21 13.25 -9.38
CA HIS A 291 2.35 14.68 -9.15
C HIS A 291 3.36 15.28 -10.12
N ARG A 292 3.02 16.39 -10.78
CA ARG A 292 3.94 17.13 -11.65
C ARG A 292 4.45 18.38 -10.95
N PHE A 293 5.74 18.66 -10.99
CA PHE A 293 6.33 19.83 -10.36
C PHE A 293 7.13 20.60 -11.40
N ASP A 294 6.82 21.88 -11.56
CA ASP A 294 7.66 22.82 -12.28
C ASP A 294 8.59 23.46 -11.23
N ALA A 295 9.88 23.15 -11.29
CA ALA A 295 10.90 23.56 -10.34
C ALA A 295 12.06 24.27 -11.08
N PRO A 296 11.93 25.58 -11.35
CA PRO A 296 12.99 26.36 -11.97
C PRO A 296 14.19 26.54 -11.02
N ASN A 297 15.39 26.72 -11.58
CA ASN A 297 16.66 26.71 -10.84
C ASN A 297 16.92 27.98 -9.99
N ASP A 298 16.03 28.96 -9.99
CA ASP A 298 16.16 30.26 -9.33
C ASP A 298 15.40 30.39 -8.01
N GLU A 299 14.70 29.34 -7.57
CA GLU A 299 13.95 29.33 -6.32
C GLU A 299 14.74 28.80 -5.13
N SER A 300 14.46 29.35 -3.94
CA SER A 300 14.95 28.77 -2.68
C SER A 300 14.21 27.46 -2.35
N PHE A 301 14.84 26.61 -1.55
CA PHE A 301 14.22 25.34 -1.13
C PHE A 301 12.88 25.53 -0.40
N ILE A 302 12.74 26.59 0.42
CA ILE A 302 11.49 26.86 1.14
C ILE A 302 10.35 27.23 0.18
N GLN A 303 10.65 27.97 -0.90
CA GLN A 303 9.67 28.29 -1.93
C GLN A 303 9.20 27.02 -2.65
N LEU A 304 10.15 26.18 -3.09
CA LEU A 304 9.84 24.89 -3.70
C LEU A 304 9.02 24.00 -2.77
N LEU A 305 9.38 23.92 -1.48
CA LEU A 305 8.65 23.15 -0.49
C LEU A 305 7.19 23.60 -0.37
N GLY A 306 6.95 24.92 -0.32
CA GLY A 306 5.60 25.47 -0.31
C GLY A 306 4.81 25.12 -1.57
N GLN A 307 5.44 25.17 -2.73
CA GLN A 307 4.83 24.78 -4.01
C GLN A 307 4.49 23.30 -4.05
N VAL A 308 5.43 22.43 -3.69
CA VAL A 308 5.23 20.97 -3.63
C VAL A 308 4.08 20.61 -2.69
N ALA A 309 4.05 21.21 -1.50
CA ALA A 309 2.97 21.00 -0.54
C ALA A 309 1.60 21.47 -1.09
N SER A 310 1.57 22.61 -1.78
CA SER A 310 0.36 23.13 -2.42
C SER A 310 -0.17 22.18 -3.51
N VAL A 311 0.72 21.73 -4.40
CA VAL A 311 0.40 20.75 -5.45
C VAL A 311 -0.15 19.47 -4.86
N GLN A 312 0.54 18.88 -3.87
CA GLN A 312 0.10 17.64 -3.25
C GLN A 312 -1.27 17.79 -2.59
N ARG A 313 -1.55 18.92 -1.92
CA ARG A 313 -2.87 19.21 -1.33
C ARG A 313 -3.97 19.32 -2.38
N GLN A 314 -3.69 19.97 -3.51
CA GLN A 314 -4.65 20.09 -4.61
C GLN A 314 -4.94 18.70 -5.21
N ASP A 315 -3.89 17.98 -5.58
CA ASP A 315 -3.95 16.66 -6.20
C ASP A 315 -4.64 15.62 -5.30
N TYR A 316 -4.44 15.70 -3.98
CA TYR A 316 -5.09 14.80 -3.02
C TYR A 316 -6.62 14.88 -3.07
N ARG A 317 -7.21 16.04 -3.41
CA ARG A 317 -8.68 16.19 -3.54
C ARG A 317 -9.25 15.33 -4.67
N HIS A 318 -8.40 14.99 -5.64
CA HIS A 318 -8.73 14.20 -6.83
C HIS A 318 -8.14 12.78 -6.78
N SER A 319 -7.61 12.33 -5.63
CA SER A 319 -6.91 11.04 -5.46
C SER A 319 -7.76 9.80 -5.71
N ARG A 320 -9.09 9.93 -5.75
CA ARG A 320 -9.99 8.81 -6.02
C ARG A 320 -9.94 8.37 -7.47
N TYR A 321 -9.51 9.25 -8.39
CA TYR A 321 -9.30 8.85 -9.77
C TYR A 321 -7.98 8.09 -9.86
N ASN A 322 -8.06 6.84 -10.29
CA ASN A 322 -6.87 6.05 -10.56
C ASN A 322 -6.25 6.54 -11.87
N GLN A 323 -5.05 7.08 -11.81
CA GLN A 323 -4.33 7.56 -12.99
C GLN A 323 -3.68 6.44 -13.79
N GLN A 324 -3.20 5.39 -13.13
CA GLN A 324 -2.43 4.32 -13.74
C GLN A 324 -3.32 3.43 -14.63
N GLY A 325 -4.40 2.87 -14.09
CA GLY A 325 -5.36 2.09 -14.87
C GLY A 325 -6.08 2.86 -15.99
N ASN A 326 -6.24 4.18 -15.82
CA ASN A 326 -6.85 5.04 -16.85
C ASN A 326 -5.84 5.57 -17.88
N ALA A 327 -4.58 5.75 -17.51
CA ALA A 327 -3.51 5.97 -18.49
C ALA A 327 -3.42 4.77 -19.41
N ASP A 328 -3.53 3.54 -18.88
CA ASP A 328 -3.54 2.30 -19.68
C ASP A 328 -4.79 2.15 -20.56
N SER A 329 -5.96 2.58 -20.10
CA SER A 329 -7.17 2.64 -20.94
C SER A 329 -7.03 3.66 -22.09
N ALA A 330 -6.57 4.88 -21.77
CA ALA A 330 -6.31 5.92 -22.78
C ALA A 330 -5.10 5.59 -23.69
N ARG A 331 -4.20 4.71 -23.25
CA ARG A 331 -3.12 4.11 -24.05
C ARG A 331 -3.67 3.04 -24.99
N ARG A 332 -4.55 2.14 -24.54
CA ARG A 332 -5.22 1.13 -25.39
C ARG A 332 -6.02 1.78 -26.52
N ASP A 333 -6.74 2.87 -26.23
CA ASP A 333 -7.47 3.63 -27.26
C ASP A 333 -6.52 4.29 -28.27
N ARG A 334 -5.36 4.78 -27.83
CA ARG A 334 -4.31 5.34 -28.70
C ARG A 334 -3.50 4.27 -29.46
N MET A 335 -3.27 3.10 -28.88
CA MET A 335 -2.59 1.95 -29.50
C MET A 335 -3.40 1.35 -30.64
N ARG A 336 -4.74 1.30 -30.52
CA ARG A 336 -5.63 0.95 -31.64
C ARG A 336 -5.49 1.92 -32.82
N GLN A 337 -5.00 3.14 -32.59
CA GLN A 337 -4.87 4.18 -33.60
C GLN A 337 -3.43 4.36 -34.11
N ARG A 338 -2.40 4.01 -33.34
CA ARG A 338 -0.98 4.21 -33.68
C ARG A 338 -0.11 3.10 -33.06
N GLY A 339 0.40 2.17 -33.88
CA GLY A 339 1.25 1.07 -33.40
C GLY A 339 2.68 1.51 -33.03
N GLY A 340 2.97 1.74 -31.74
CA GLY A 340 4.32 2.06 -31.24
C GLY A 340 4.44 2.14 -29.70
N ALA A 341 5.65 1.92 -29.18
CA ALA A 341 6.02 1.42 -27.84
C ALA A 341 6.04 2.43 -26.64
N GLU A 342 6.36 1.90 -25.44
CA GLU A 342 5.86 2.20 -24.08
C GLU A 342 6.71 3.17 -23.20
N HIS A 343 6.11 3.66 -22.08
CA HIS A 343 6.80 4.28 -20.93
C HIS A 343 6.13 3.89 -19.57
N LEU A 344 6.95 3.49 -18.58
CA LEU A 344 6.56 3.05 -17.22
C LEU A 344 6.88 4.13 -16.18
N TRP A 345 6.00 4.35 -15.20
CA TRP A 345 6.23 5.23 -14.04
C TRP A 345 6.74 4.43 -12.83
N LEU A 346 7.61 5.04 -12.02
CA LEU A 346 8.17 4.43 -10.80
C LEU A 346 7.25 4.58 -9.58
N HIS A 347 7.15 3.52 -8.77
CA HIS A 347 6.51 3.48 -7.46
C HIS A 347 7.56 3.46 -6.33
N PRO A 348 7.50 4.38 -5.35
CA PRO A 348 8.15 4.18 -4.06
C PRO A 348 7.15 3.60 -3.06
N GLY A 349 7.34 2.37 -2.59
CA GLY A 349 6.45 1.78 -1.59
C GLY A 349 6.96 0.51 -0.92
N ALA A 350 7.76 0.66 0.13
CA ALA A 350 7.79 -0.28 1.26
C ALA A 350 8.08 0.54 2.53
N PHE A 351 7.10 0.62 3.42
CA PHE A 351 7.25 1.24 4.75
C PHE A 351 7.53 0.14 5.78
N ASP A 352 8.59 0.32 6.57
CA ASP A 352 8.79 -0.40 7.83
C ASP A 352 8.58 0.61 8.97
N THR A 353 7.70 0.28 9.92
CA THR A 353 7.43 1.05 11.13
C THR A 353 8.21 0.52 12.33
N SER A 354 9.41 -0.03 12.13
CA SER A 354 10.30 -0.36 13.23
C SER A 354 10.88 0.93 13.84
N VAL A 355 10.15 1.49 14.80
CA VAL A 355 10.72 2.41 15.80
C VAL A 355 11.68 1.56 16.64
N ARG A 356 12.99 1.70 16.40
CA ARG A 356 14.00 1.29 17.36
C ARG A 356 14.33 2.52 18.20
N GLU A 357 14.05 2.43 19.49
CA GLU A 357 14.57 3.34 20.51
C GLU A 357 16.09 3.41 20.47
#